data_AF-A0A1Q7HV39-F1
#
_entry.id   AF-A0A1Q7HV39-F1
#
_cell.length_a   1.000
_cell.length_b   1.000
_cell.length_c   1.000
_cell.angle_alpha   90.00
_cell.angle_beta   90.00
_cell.angle_gamma   90.00
#
_symmetry.space_group_name_H-M   'P 1'
#
loop_
_entity.id
_entity.type
_entity.pdbx_description
1 polymer ?
#
loop_
_entity_poly.entity_id
_entity_poly.type
_entity_poly.pdbx_seq_one_letter_code
_entity_poly.pdbx_strand_id
1 'polypeptide(L)'
;MLRDQSRKDAFVGPRFMIRLASLELHPLDTGDRIPALRRDFGSGLCNITRCCTDVCPEQIQITDNAIIPLKERVVDRYYDPLLWLRRKLFRR
;
A
#
# COMPACT_ATOMS: atom_id res chain seq x y z
N MET A 1 -12.98 -7.39 -7.62
CA MET A 1 -12.14 -6.76 -6.57
C MET A 1 -12.97 -5.75 -5.79
N LEU A 2 -13.23 -6.02 -4.49
CA LEU A 2 -14.15 -5.35 -3.53
C LEU A 2 -15.59 -5.02 -3.98
N ARG A 3 -15.81 -4.67 -5.24
CA ARG A 3 -17.10 -4.79 -5.91
C ARG A 3 -17.49 -6.26 -6.13
N ASP A 4 -16.50 -7.14 -6.43
CA ASP A 4 -16.71 -8.60 -6.58
C ASP A 4 -16.23 -9.45 -5.38
N GLN A 5 -15.50 -8.86 -4.42
CA GLN A 5 -15.06 -9.60 -3.22
C GLN A 5 -15.83 -9.05 -2.02
N SER A 6 -16.70 -9.89 -1.45
CA SER A 6 -17.60 -9.61 -0.32
C SER A 6 -16.88 -9.33 1.02
N ARG A 7 -15.55 -9.18 1.04
CA ARG A 7 -14.75 -8.89 2.24
C ARG A 7 -14.54 -7.38 2.43
N LYS A 8 -15.64 -6.64 2.55
CA LYS A 8 -15.63 -5.19 2.77
C LYS A 8 -15.08 -4.81 4.15
N ASP A 9 -15.20 -5.69 5.13
CA ASP A 9 -14.80 -5.41 6.52
C ASP A 9 -13.28 -5.43 6.73
N ALA A 10 -12.54 -6.09 5.83
CA ALA A 10 -11.10 -6.25 5.93
C ALA A 10 -10.30 -5.25 5.07
N PHE A 11 -10.98 -4.43 4.26
CA PHE A 11 -10.32 -3.44 3.40
C PHE A 11 -10.87 -2.05 3.65
N VAL A 12 -9.98 -1.12 4.00
CA VAL A 12 -10.39 0.24 4.34
C VAL A 12 -10.84 1.08 3.16
N GLY A 13 -10.53 0.69 1.92
CA GLY A 13 -10.93 1.46 0.74
C GLY A 13 -9.81 2.33 0.15
N PRO A 14 -9.93 2.71 -1.14
CA PRO A 14 -8.90 3.51 -1.83
C PRO A 14 -8.70 4.90 -1.21
N ARG A 15 -9.77 5.54 -0.72
CA ARG A 15 -9.70 6.86 -0.07
C ARG A 15 -8.80 6.84 1.17
N PHE A 16 -8.97 5.84 2.04
CA PHE A 16 -8.16 5.71 3.25
C PHE A 16 -6.73 5.24 2.93
N MET A 17 -6.52 4.44 1.89
CA MET A 17 -5.18 4.12 1.40
C MET A 17 -4.43 5.36 0.92
N ILE A 18 -5.08 6.29 0.20
CA ILE A 18 -4.45 7.55 -0.21
C ILE A 18 -4.09 8.39 1.02
N ARG A 19 -4.95 8.44 2.04
CA ARG A 19 -4.62 9.15 3.29
C ARG A 19 -3.38 8.55 3.96
N LEU A 20 -3.27 7.23 4.01
CA LEU A 20 -2.07 6.56 4.52
C LEU A 20 -0.84 6.86 3.66
N ALA A 21 -0.98 6.82 2.33
CA ALA A 21 0.10 7.18 1.41
C ALA A 21 0.58 8.62 1.64
N SER A 22 -0.34 9.56 1.87
CA SER A 22 0.02 10.97 2.12
C SER A 22 0.83 11.18 3.41
N LEU A 23 0.72 10.27 4.38
CA LEU A 23 1.52 10.31 5.61
C LEU A 23 2.83 9.55 5.40
N GLU A 24 2.73 8.29 4.98
CA GLU A 24 3.88 7.39 4.84
C GLU A 24 4.91 7.90 3.81
N LEU A 25 4.46 8.51 2.71
CA LEU A 25 5.32 9.04 1.67
C LEU A 25 5.84 10.46 1.97
N HIS A 26 5.38 11.10 3.05
CA HIS A 26 5.74 12.49 3.36
C HIS A 26 7.18 12.57 3.87
N PRO A 27 8.03 13.46 3.33
CA PRO A 27 9.46 13.50 3.68
C PRO A 27 9.73 13.90 5.14
N LEU A 28 8.83 14.66 5.76
CA LEU A 28 8.94 15.07 7.17
C LEU A 28 8.31 14.06 8.14
N ASP A 29 7.60 13.05 7.65
CA ASP A 29 6.98 12.07 8.54
C ASP A 29 7.99 10.99 8.91
N THR A 30 8.18 10.80 10.22
CA THR A 30 9.10 9.79 10.77
C THR A 30 8.36 8.56 11.30
N GLY A 31 7.03 8.54 11.23
CA GLY A 31 6.21 7.41 11.68
C GLY A 31 6.27 6.24 10.71
N ASP A 32 6.28 5.01 11.25
CA ASP A 32 6.28 3.77 10.47
C ASP A 32 4.90 3.11 10.55
N ARG A 33 4.13 3.15 9.45
CA ARG A 33 2.78 2.55 9.39
C ARG A 33 2.73 1.32 8.50
N ILE A 34 3.86 0.91 7.91
CA ILE A 34 3.94 -0.27 7.04
C ILE A 34 3.45 -1.58 7.71
N PRO A 35 3.72 -1.85 9.01
CA PRO A 35 3.20 -3.05 9.66
C PRO A 35 1.67 -3.05 9.77
N ALA A 36 1.09 -1.91 10.17
CA ALA A 36 -0.37 -1.73 10.25
C ALA A 36 -1.00 -1.77 8.85
N LEU A 37 -0.33 -1.21 7.84
CA LEU A 37 -0.79 -1.24 6.44
C LEU A 37 -0.97 -2.66 5.92
N ARG A 38 -0.07 -3.57 6.29
CA ARG A 38 -0.16 -4.98 5.92
C ARG A 38 -1.28 -5.72 6.68
N ARG A 39 -1.37 -5.51 8.00
CA ARG A 39 -2.22 -6.31 8.89
C ARG A 39 -3.65 -5.80 8.98
N ASP A 40 -3.82 -4.49 9.15
CA ASP A 40 -5.06 -3.87 9.61
C ASP A 40 -5.77 -3.13 8.47
N PHE A 41 -5.02 -2.52 7.56
CA PHE A 41 -5.60 -1.72 6.46
C PHE A 41 -5.89 -2.53 5.18
N GLY A 42 -5.65 -3.84 5.19
CA GLY A 42 -6.02 -4.72 4.08
C GLY A 42 -5.29 -4.46 2.76
N SER A 43 -4.08 -3.88 2.78
CA SER A 43 -3.32 -3.57 1.56
C SER A 43 -3.15 -4.77 0.60
N GLY A 44 -3.11 -6.00 1.14
CA GLY A 44 -3.06 -7.24 0.37
C GLY A 44 -4.34 -7.61 -0.40
N LEU A 45 -5.46 -6.93 -0.15
CA LEU A 45 -6.75 -7.16 -0.82
C LEU A 45 -6.93 -6.30 -2.08
N CYS A 46 -6.10 -5.28 -2.26
CA CYS A 46 -6.10 -4.46 -3.47
C CYS A 46 -5.23 -5.10 -4.54
N ASN A 47 -5.76 -5.31 -5.76
CA ASN A 47 -5.03 -5.97 -6.85
C ASN A 47 -4.59 -5.01 -7.97
N ILE A 48 -4.57 -3.70 -7.72
CA ILE A 48 -3.97 -2.68 -8.61
C ILE A 48 -4.55 -2.71 -10.05
N THR A 49 -5.85 -2.94 -10.20
CA THR A 49 -6.53 -2.91 -11.52
C THR A 49 -7.02 -1.53 -11.94
N ARG A 50 -6.60 -0.46 -11.28
CA ARG A 50 -7.04 0.93 -11.52
C ARG A 50 -8.55 1.19 -11.37
N CYS A 51 -9.31 0.24 -10.82
CA CYS A 51 -10.76 0.39 -10.60
C CYS A 51 -11.19 1.61 -9.77
N CYS A 52 -10.29 2.17 -8.96
CA CYS A 52 -10.53 3.40 -8.19
C CYS A 52 -10.15 4.68 -8.95
N THR A 53 -9.19 4.60 -9.88
CA THR A 53 -8.82 5.71 -10.77
C THR A 53 -9.91 5.93 -11.83
N ASP A 54 -10.43 4.85 -12.43
CA ASP A 54 -11.37 4.91 -13.56
C ASP A 54 -12.71 5.57 -13.21
N VAL A 55 -13.12 5.47 -11.94
CA VAL A 55 -14.38 6.02 -11.44
C VAL A 55 -14.21 7.37 -10.73
N CYS A 56 -12.98 7.87 -10.63
CA CYS A 56 -12.71 9.10 -9.86
C CYS A 56 -13.16 10.34 -10.66
N PRO A 57 -14.06 11.17 -10.12
CA PRO A 57 -14.56 12.36 -10.83
C PRO A 57 -13.46 13.38 -11.12
N GLU A 58 -12.44 13.44 -10.28
CA GLU A 58 -11.31 14.38 -10.39
C GLU A 58 -10.20 13.88 -11.34
N GLN A 59 -10.35 12.70 -11.96
CA GLN A 59 -9.40 12.10 -12.91
C GLN A 59 -7.94 12.01 -12.41
N ILE A 60 -7.76 11.93 -11.09
CA ILE A 60 -6.45 11.82 -10.45
C ILE A 60 -5.90 10.40 -10.53
N GLN A 61 -4.60 10.27 -10.84
CA GLN A 61 -3.90 8.98 -10.95
C GLN A 61 -3.53 8.41 -9.57
N ILE A 62 -4.54 8.12 -8.75
CA ILE A 62 -4.35 7.67 -7.36
C ILE A 62 -3.70 6.30 -7.25
N THR A 63 -3.96 5.42 -8.21
CA THR A 63 -3.36 4.08 -8.20
C THR A 63 -1.85 4.19 -8.39
N ASP A 64 -1.41 4.91 -9.43
CA ASP A 64 -0.02 5.00 -9.82
C ASP A 64 0.81 5.90 -8.90
N ASN A 65 0.26 7.03 -8.45
CA ASN A 65 1.02 8.00 -7.64
C ASN A 65 0.99 7.73 -6.12
N ALA A 66 0.01 6.96 -5.63
CA ALA A 66 -0.16 6.73 -4.19
C ALA A 66 -0.21 5.25 -3.81
N ILE A 67 -1.08 4.46 -4.43
CA ILE A 67 -1.28 3.06 -4.01
C ILE A 67 -0.09 2.18 -4.37
N ILE A 68 0.48 2.30 -5.58
CA ILE A 68 1.64 1.51 -6.00
C ILE A 68 2.85 1.78 -5.10
N PRO A 69 3.33 3.03 -4.92
CA PRO A 69 4.48 3.31 -4.07
C PRO A 69 4.28 2.86 -2.62
N LEU A 70 3.06 3.02 -2.10
CA LEU A 70 2.72 2.58 -0.75
C LEU A 70 2.82 1.05 -0.61
N LYS A 71 2.37 0.30 -1.63
CA LYS A 71 2.45 -1.17 -1.64
C LYS A 71 3.87 -1.68 -1.90
N GLU A 72 4.64 -1.01 -2.75
CA GLU A 72 6.05 -1.34 -2.98
C GLU A 72 6.83 -1.33 -1.66
N ARG A 73 6.64 -0.33 -0.80
CA ARG A 73 7.26 -0.31 0.54
C ARG A 73 6.89 -1.52 1.42
N VAL A 74 5.67 -2.04 1.31
CA VAL A 74 5.25 -3.27 2.00
C VAL A 74 5.98 -4.49 1.41
N VAL A 75 6.09 -4.55 0.08
CA VAL A 75 6.78 -5.60 -0.66
C VAL A 75 8.27 -5.61 -0.33
N ASP A 76 8.96 -4.48 -0.41
CA ASP A 76 10.39 -4.32 -0.12
C ASP A 76 10.73 -4.74 1.31
N ARG A 77 9.83 -4.48 2.26
CA ARG A 77 10.06 -4.81 3.67
C ARG A 77 9.88 -6.30 3.97
N TYR A 78 8.89 -6.94 3.37
CA TYR A 78 8.46 -8.27 3.80
C TYR A 78 8.58 -9.38 2.77
N TYR A 79 8.62 -9.05 1.49
CA TYR A 79 8.52 -10.00 0.39
C TYR A 79 9.75 -9.99 -0.51
N ASP A 80 10.59 -8.94 -0.50
CA ASP A 80 11.85 -8.93 -1.26
C ASP A 80 12.91 -9.87 -0.64
N PRO A 81 13.23 -11.01 -1.32
CA PRO A 81 14.19 -11.97 -0.81
C PRO A 81 15.64 -11.47 -0.92
N LEU A 82 15.95 -10.57 -1.87
CA LEU A 82 17.29 -10.03 -2.07
C LEU A 82 17.64 -9.06 -0.94
N LEU A 83 16.72 -8.14 -0.60
CA LEU A 83 16.88 -7.23 0.53
C LEU A 83 16.98 -7.99 1.86
N TRP A 84 16.17 -9.04 2.05
CA TRP A 84 16.22 -9.87 3.24
C TRP A 84 17.54 -10.63 3.36
N LEU A 85 17.98 -11.28 2.28
CA LEU A 85 19.22 -12.03 2.25
C LEU A 85 20.41 -11.11 2.48
N ARG A 86 20.44 -9.91 1.86
CA ARG A 86 21.46 -8.89 2.09
C ARG A 86 21.47 -8.44 3.56
N ARG A 87 20.32 -8.13 4.16
CA ARG A 87 20.22 -7.76 5.58
C ARG A 87 20.70 -8.88 6.51
N LYS A 88 20.53 -10.14 6.12
CA LYS A 88 20.97 -11.30 6.90
C LYS A 88 22.47 -11.58 6.73
N LEU A 89 23.03 -11.39 5.54
CA LEU A 89 24.46 -11.58 5.24
C LEU A 89 25.35 -10.42 5.74
N PHE A 90 24.86 -9.18 5.64
CA PHE A 90 25.60 -7.97 6.04
C PHE A 90 25.31 -7.48 7.46
N ARG A 91 24.44 -8.17 8.23
CA ARG A 91 24.38 -8.02 9.68
C ARG A 91 25.58 -8.74 10.31
N ARG A 92 26.75 -8.12 10.22
CA ARG A 92 27.81 -8.25 11.23
C ARG A 92 27.68 -7.09 12.20
#